data_AF-A0A9W8W9H4-F1
#
_entry.id   AF-A0A9W8W9H4-F1
#
_cell.length_a   1.000
_cell.length_b   1.000
_cell.length_c   1.000
_cell.angle_alpha   90.00
_cell.angle_beta   90.00
_cell.angle_gamma   90.00
#
_symmetry.space_group_name_H-M   'P 1'
#
loop_
_entity.id
_entity.type
_entity.pdbx_description
1 polymer ?
#
loop_
_entity_poly.entity_id
_entity_poly.type
_entity_poly.pdbx_seq_one_letter_code
_entity_poly.pdbx_strand_id
1 'polypeptide(L)' 'MSSLEVIVSGGAFNSPQILKHFSIGPAEDLKKFGIRVVKDLLGVGENMADNYQTGDK' A
#
# COMPACT_ATOMS: atom_id res chain seq x y z
N MET A 1 9.27 26.70 11.06
CA MET A 1 9.64 25.71 10.04
C MET A 1 8.34 25.22 9.40
N SER A 2 8.18 25.35 8.09
CA SER A 2 7.06 24.70 7.40
C SER A 2 7.31 23.19 7.34
N SER A 3 6.25 22.39 7.42
CA SER A 3 6.31 20.95 7.20
C SER A 3 6.66 20.68 5.73
N LEU A 4 7.62 19.81 5.47
CA LEU A 4 7.79 19.19 4.15
C LEU A 4 6.88 17.97 4.10
N GLU A 5 5.99 17.93 3.13
CA GLU A 5 5.06 16.81 2.93
C GLU A 5 5.53 15.91 1.79
N VAL A 6 5.23 14.62 1.91
CA VAL A 6 5.54 13.61 0.90
C VAL A 6 4.23 13.03 0.39
N ILE A 7 4.00 13.11 -0.92
CA ILE A 7 2.83 12.55 -1.60
C ILE A 7 3.26 11.27 -2.34
N VAL A 8 2.54 10.17 -2.10
CA VAL A 8 2.77 8.90 -2.80
C VAL A 8 1.77 8.76 -3.95
N SER A 9 2.27 8.82 -5.18
CA SER A 9 1.47 8.79 -6.41
C SER A 9 1.80 7.58 -7.30
N GLY A 10 1.97 6.40 -6.70
CA GLY A 10 2.28 5.15 -7.42
C GLY A 10 1.08 4.44 -8.06
N GLY A 11 -0.12 5.00 -7.96
CA GLY A 11 -1.36 4.35 -8.41
C GLY A 11 -1.78 3.16 -7.54
N ALA A 12 -2.88 2.49 -7.93
CA ALA A 12 -3.51 1.42 -7.14
C ALA A 12 -2.58 0.22 -6.88
N PHE A 13 -1.67 -0.08 -7.81
CA PHE A 13 -0.74 -1.20 -7.70
C PHE A 13 0.51 -0.88 -6.86
N ASN A 14 1.19 0.25 -7.15
CA ASN A 14 2.49 0.50 -6.54
C ASN A 14 2.40 1.29 -5.23
N SER A 15 1.39 2.14 -5.03
CA SER A 15 1.26 2.89 -3.77
C SER A 15 1.21 1.97 -2.53
N PRO A 16 0.42 0.87 -2.52
CA PRO A 16 0.45 -0.07 -1.40
C PRO A 16 1.81 -0.74 -1.19
N GLN A 17 2.52 -1.08 -2.27
CA GLN A 17 3.85 -1.70 -2.18
C GLN A 17 4.88 -0.74 -1.58
N ILE A 18 4.87 0.52 -2.02
CA ILE A 18 5.71 1.59 -1.48
C ILE A 18 5.45 1.74 0.02
N LEU A 19 4.19 1.86 0.44
CA LEU A 19 3.84 1.99 1.86
C LEU A 19 4.35 0.80 2.68
N LYS A 20 4.13 -0.44 2.23
CA LYS A 20 4.62 -1.65 2.93
C LYS A 20 6.16 -1.65 3.03
N HIS A 21 6.87 -1.27 1.98
CA HIS A 21 8.34 -1.12 2.01
C HIS A 21 8.81 -0.08 3.02
N PHE A 22 8.10 1.05 3.11
CA PHE A 22 8.34 2.09 4.10
C PHE A 22 7.69 1.78 5.46
N SER A 23 7.51 0.49 5.78
CA SER A 23 7.09 0.01 7.11
C SER A 23 5.67 0.41 7.53
N ILE A 24 4.81 0.77 6.57
CA ILE A 24 3.41 1.17 6.78
C ILE A 24 2.49 0.15 6.09
N GLY A 25 1.72 -0.61 6.86
CA GLY A 25 0.86 -1.67 6.33
C GLY A 25 0.49 -2.70 7.39
N PRO A 26 -0.11 -3.84 7.01
CA PRO A 26 -0.53 -4.87 7.97
C PRO A 26 0.66 -5.40 8.77
N ALA A 27 0.61 -5.27 10.10
CA ALA A 27 1.74 -5.61 10.96
C ALA A 27 2.18 -7.08 10.82
N GLU A 28 1.23 -8.00 10.65
CA GLU A 28 1.55 -9.42 10.47
C GLU A 28 2.35 -9.66 9.18
N ASP A 29 1.96 -9.02 8.08
CA ASP A 29 2.68 -9.14 6.81
C ASP A 29 4.09 -8.57 6.90
N LEU A 30 4.24 -7.37 7.48
CA LEU A 30 5.54 -6.73 7.64
C LEU A 30 6.48 -7.57 8.52
N LYS A 31 5.95 -8.12 9.62
CA LYS A 31 6.72 -8.97 10.55
C LYS A 31 7.21 -10.27 9.90
N LYS A 32 6.47 -10.88 8.97
CA LYS A 32 6.91 -12.07 8.21
C LYS A 32 8.23 -11.84 7.48
N PHE A 33 8.50 -10.60 7.07
CA PHE A 33 9.72 -10.20 6.37
C PHE A 33 10.75 -9.51 7.28
N GLY A 34 10.55 -9.52 8.61
CA GLY A 34 11.44 -8.83 9.55
C GLY A 34 11.41 -7.30 9.44
N ILE A 35 10.38 -6.73 8.79
CA ILE A 35 10.22 -5.29 8.63
C ILE A 35 9.62 -4.72 9.92
N ARG A 36 10.27 -3.69 10.48
CA ARG A 36 9.73 -2.92 11.62
C ARG A 36 8.38 -2.32 11.21
N VAL A 37 7.41 -2.28 12.12
CA VAL A 37 6.13 -1.60 11.86
C VAL A 37 6.19 -0.15 12.35
N VAL A 38 6.08 0.81 11.43
CA VAL A 38 5.91 2.24 11.75
C VAL A 38 4.43 2.53 12.04
N LYS A 39 3.54 1.98 11.21
CA LYS A 39 2.09 2.09 11.40
C LYS A 39 1.41 0.83 10.89
N ASP A 40 0.63 0.21 11.76
CA ASP A 40 -0.22 -0.92 11.41
C ASP A 40 -1.49 -0.41 10.72
N LEU A 41 -1.62 -0.69 9.42
CA LEU A 41 -2.77 -0.31 8.59
C LEU A 41 -3.22 -1.51 7.77
N LEU A 42 -4.24 -2.21 8.28
CA LEU A 42 -4.80 -3.41 7.65
C LEU A 42 -5.30 -3.18 6.22
N GLY A 43 -5.77 -1.98 5.89
CA GLY A 43 -6.29 -1.66 4.55
C GLY A 43 -5.24 -1.46 3.46
N VAL A 44 -3.94 -1.37 3.80
CA VAL A 44 -2.89 -1.13 2.80
C VAL A 44 -2.68 -2.40 1.95
N GLY A 45 -3.05 -2.31 0.68
CA GLY A 45 -2.94 -3.41 -0.28
C GLY A 45 -4.20 -4.27 -0.38
N GLU A 46 -5.24 -3.93 0.37
CA GLU A 46 -6.54 -4.60 0.35
C GLU A 46 -7.54 -3.83 -0.53
N ASN A 47 -8.71 -4.44 -0.77
CA ASN A 47 -9.81 -3.84 -1.54
C ASN A 47 -9.43 -3.38 -2.96
N MET A 48 -8.47 -4.07 -3.58
CA MET A 48 -8.18 -3.85 -4.99
C MET A 48 -9.38 -4.28 -5.82
N ALA A 49 -9.93 -3.35 -6.60
CA ALA A 49 -11.03 -3.58 -7.50
C ALA A 49 -10.63 -3.19 -8.92
N ASP A 50 -11.10 -3.97 -9.89
CA ASP A 50 -11.00 -3.66 -11.30
C ASP A 50 -12.36 -3.91 -11.96
N ASN A 51 -12.64 -3.16 -13.01
CA ASN A 51 -13.84 -3.36 -13.81
C ASN A 51 -13.51 -4.38 -14.89
N TYR A 52 -13.87 -5.65 -14.64
CA TYR A 52 -13.59 -6.71 -15.59
C TYR A 52 -14.33 -6.45 -16.91
N GLN A 53 -13.58 -6.20 -17.99
CA GLN A 53 -14.16 -6.06 -19.32
C GLN A 53 -14.55 -7.44 -19.85
N THR A 54 -15.84 -7.68 -19.99
CA THR A 54 -16.35 -8.82 -20.77
C THR A 54 -16.25 -8.44 -22.25
N GLY A 55 -15.37 -9.11 -22.99
CA GLY A 55 -15.23 -8.87 -24.42
C GLY A 55 -16.53 -9.25 -25.14
N ASP A 56 -17.19 -8.27 -25.75
CA ASP A 56 -18.16 -8.53 -26.80
C ASP A 56 -17.40 -9.17 -27.97
N LYS A 57 -17.81 -10.38 -28.35
CA LYS A 57 -17.45 -10.94 -29.65
C LYS A 57 -18.16 -10.17 -30.75
#